data_AF-A0A962BES8-F1
#
_entry.id   AF-A0A962BES8-F1
#
_cell.length_a   1.000
_cell.length_b   1.000
_cell.length_c   1.000
_cell.angle_alpha   90.00
_cell.angle_beta   90.00
_cell.angle_gamma   90.00
#
_symmetry.space_group_name_H-M   'P 1'
#
loop_
_entity.id
_entity.type
_entity.pdbx_description
1 polymer ?
#
loop_
_entity_poly.entity_id
_entity_poly.type
_entity_poly.pdbx_seq_one_letter_code
_entity_poly.pdbx_strand_id
1 'polypeptide(L)'
;PFIGNGKAIALGEPEGLVKTIYDAKTGELLGAHMIGAEVTEMIQGFGIGMTLETTEAELMHTVFPHPTLSEMMHESTLDAYGKAVHM
;
A
#
# COMPACT_ATOMS: atom_id res chain seq x y z
N PRO A 1 -5.39 7.84 -1.07
CA PRO A 1 -5.68 7.74 0.38
C PRO A 1 -6.87 6.81 0.66
N PHE A 2 -7.25 6.50 1.92
CA PHE A 2 -8.35 5.53 2.16
C PHE A 2 -9.70 5.98 1.57
N ILE A 3 -9.93 7.28 1.45
CA ILE A 3 -11.10 7.86 0.78
C ILE A 3 -11.22 7.44 -0.70
N GLY A 4 -10.12 7.06 -1.36
CA GLY A 4 -10.10 6.50 -2.72
C GLY A 4 -10.33 4.99 -2.78
N ASN A 5 -10.43 4.29 -1.64
CA ASN A 5 -10.62 2.84 -1.57
C ASN A 5 -12.10 2.48 -1.37
N GLY A 6 -12.67 1.75 -2.33
CA GLY A 6 -14.08 1.35 -2.30
C GLY A 6 -14.46 0.49 -1.09
N LYS A 7 -13.55 -0.37 -0.60
CA LYS A 7 -13.81 -1.20 0.58
C LYS A 7 -13.86 -0.36 1.86
N ALA A 8 -12.97 0.61 2.02
CA ALA A 8 -12.96 1.54 3.17
C ALA A 8 -14.26 2.34 3.25
N ILE A 9 -14.73 2.88 2.12
CA ILE A 9 -16.02 3.57 2.02
C ILE A 9 -17.17 2.63 2.42
N ALA A 10 -17.18 1.40 1.91
CA ALA A 10 -18.23 0.43 2.21
C ALA A 10 -18.27 0.01 3.69
N LEU A 11 -17.14 0.10 4.41
CA LEU A 11 -17.06 -0.16 5.84
C LEU A 11 -17.44 1.06 6.70
N GLY A 12 -17.57 2.25 6.10
CA GLY A 12 -17.79 3.50 6.84
C GLY A 12 -16.52 4.04 7.53
N GLU A 13 -15.35 3.57 7.12
CA GLU A 13 -14.03 3.92 7.69
C GLU A 13 -13.11 4.54 6.60
N PRO A 14 -13.48 5.65 5.95
CA PRO A 14 -12.71 6.22 4.83
C PRO A 14 -11.49 7.02 5.27
N GLU A 15 -11.30 7.29 6.56
CA GLU A 15 -10.16 8.01 7.08
C GLU A 15 -8.92 7.12 7.17
N GLY A 16 -7.83 7.55 6.55
CA GLY A 16 -6.57 6.82 6.61
C GLY A 16 -5.63 7.09 5.44
N LEU A 17 -4.42 6.55 5.58
CA LEU A 17 -3.33 6.67 4.61
C LEU A 17 -2.40 5.46 4.73
N VAL A 18 -1.87 5.01 3.59
CA VAL A 18 -0.69 4.16 3.51
C VAL A 18 0.40 4.96 2.80
N LYS A 19 1.59 5.02 3.40
CA LYS A 19 2.76 5.68 2.82
C LYS A 19 3.91 4.69 2.77
N THR A 20 4.44 4.46 1.59
CA THR A 20 5.64 3.65 1.35
C THR A 20 6.84 4.53 1.03
N ILE A 21 8.04 4.03 1.32
CA ILE A 21 9.31 4.72 1.11
C ILE A 21 10.24 3.74 0.42
N TYR A 22 10.83 4.15 -0.70
CA TYR A 22 11.73 3.33 -1.51
C TYR A 22 13.09 3.98 -1.66
N ASP A 23 14.12 3.16 -1.83
CA ASP A 23 15.42 3.65 -2.27
C ASP A 23 15.34 4.08 -3.75
N ALA A 24 15.75 5.31 -4.03
CA ALA A 24 15.59 5.89 -5.37
C ALA A 24 16.50 5.26 -6.44
N LYS A 25 17.54 4.52 -6.05
CA LYS A 25 18.49 3.89 -6.99
C LYS A 25 18.14 2.43 -7.23
N THR A 26 17.76 1.69 -6.19
CA THR A 26 17.54 0.25 -6.26
C THR A 26 16.07 -0.12 -6.36
N GLY A 27 15.16 0.76 -5.94
CA GLY A 27 13.73 0.45 -5.85
C GLY A 27 13.35 -0.37 -4.61
N GLU A 28 14.31 -0.67 -3.72
CA GLU A 28 14.09 -1.45 -2.49
C GLU A 28 13.09 -0.75 -1.57
N LEU A 29 12.15 -1.51 -0.99
CA LEU A 29 11.24 -1.02 0.04
C LEU A 29 11.99 -0.75 1.35
N LEU A 30 12.18 0.53 1.69
CA LEU A 30 12.86 0.96 2.92
C LEU A 30 11.92 1.06 4.12
N GLY A 31 10.63 1.22 3.89
CA GLY A 31 9.65 1.26 4.97
C GLY A 31 8.23 1.63 4.53
N ALA A 32 7.28 1.36 5.43
CA ALA A 32 5.88 1.70 5.26
C ALA A 32 5.28 2.25 6.56
N HIS A 33 4.37 3.21 6.43
CA HIS A 33 3.59 3.79 7.53
C HIS A 33 2.11 3.72 7.17
N MET A 34 1.28 3.32 8.13
CA MET A 34 -0.14 3.05 7.89
C MET A 34 -0.98 3.63 9.02
N ILE A 35 -2.09 4.28 8.66
CA ILE A 35 -3.13 4.75 9.58
C ILE A 35 -4.49 4.48 8.93
N GLY A 36 -5.44 3.95 9.69
CA GLY A 36 -6.78 3.59 9.19
C GLY A 36 -7.26 2.24 9.74
N ALA A 37 -8.41 1.78 9.24
CA ALA A 37 -8.97 0.49 9.63
C ALA A 37 -8.07 -0.69 9.21
N GLU A 38 -8.00 -1.72 10.07
CA GLU A 38 -7.32 -3.02 9.82
C GLU A 38 -5.81 -2.93 9.49
N VAL A 39 -5.16 -1.78 9.71
CA VAL A 39 -3.74 -1.60 9.34
C VAL A 39 -2.78 -2.53 10.08
N THR A 40 -3.13 -2.99 11.29
CA THR A 40 -2.34 -3.97 12.06
C THR A 40 -2.26 -5.32 11.36
N GLU A 41 -3.32 -5.73 10.66
CA GLU A 41 -3.34 -6.98 9.90
C GLU A 41 -2.67 -6.83 8.52
N MET A 42 -2.62 -5.60 7.99
CA MET A 42 -2.04 -5.32 6.67
C MET A 42 -0.53 -5.06 6.72
N ILE A 43 -0.02 -4.40 7.77
CA ILE A 43 1.40 -4.01 7.87
C ILE A 43 2.36 -5.19 7.77
N GLN A 44 1.92 -6.38 8.18
CA GLN A 44 2.69 -7.62 8.06
C GLN A 44 3.12 -7.92 6.61
N GLY A 45 2.32 -7.56 5.61
CA GLY A 45 2.69 -7.77 4.20
C GLY A 45 3.91 -6.94 3.79
N PHE A 46 4.04 -5.71 4.29
CA PHE A 46 5.28 -4.92 4.11
C PHE A 46 6.43 -5.47 4.95
N GLY A 47 6.16 -5.99 6.15
CA GLY A 47 7.19 -6.66 6.96
C GLY A 47 7.81 -7.89 6.26
N ILE A 48 6.97 -8.71 5.63
CA ILE A 48 7.43 -9.83 4.78
C ILE A 48 8.21 -9.30 3.58
N GLY A 49 7.67 -8.30 2.86
CA GLY A 49 8.34 -7.70 1.71
C GLY A 49 9.72 -7.16 2.05
N MET A 50 9.87 -6.41 3.14
CA MET A 50 11.18 -5.92 3.61
C MET A 50 12.14 -7.06 3.98
N THR A 51 11.63 -8.14 4.58
CA THR A 51 12.47 -9.33 4.90
C THR A 51 12.98 -10.03 3.64
N LEU A 52 12.23 -9.94 2.54
CA LEU A 52 12.56 -10.52 1.23
C LEU A 52 13.29 -9.53 0.30
N GLU A 53 13.63 -8.34 0.80
CA GLU A 53 14.27 -7.27 0.00
C GLU A 53 13.45 -6.89 -1.24
N THR A 54 12.11 -6.88 -1.09
CA THR A 54 11.20 -6.61 -2.21
C THR A 54 11.38 -5.19 -2.76
N THR A 55 11.09 -5.05 -4.05
CA THR A 55 11.15 -3.78 -4.76
C THR A 55 9.77 -3.19 -5.06
N GLU A 56 9.72 -1.92 -5.42
CA GLU A 56 8.51 -1.28 -5.94
C GLU A 56 7.93 -2.06 -7.13
N ALA A 57 8.78 -2.58 -8.01
CA ALA A 57 8.34 -3.27 -9.22
C ALA A 57 7.52 -4.51 -8.89
N GLU A 58 7.95 -5.30 -7.91
CA GLU A 58 7.24 -6.49 -7.47
C GLU A 58 5.88 -6.15 -6.86
N LEU A 59 5.83 -5.12 -6.03
CA LEU A 59 4.57 -4.65 -5.41
C LEU A 59 3.61 -4.04 -6.44
N MET A 60 4.11 -3.28 -7.42
CA MET A 60 3.31 -2.71 -8.51
C MET A 60 2.72 -3.79 -9.44
N HIS A 61 3.41 -4.91 -9.60
CA HIS A 61 2.98 -6.00 -10.48
C HIS A 61 2.23 -7.12 -9.73
N THR A 62 2.16 -7.04 -8.41
CA THR A 62 1.38 -7.99 -7.60
C THR A 62 -0.11 -7.68 -7.72
N VAL A 63 -0.91 -8.73 -7.92
CA VAL A 63 -2.36 -8.61 -7.99
C VAL A 63 -2.94 -8.60 -6.57
N PHE A 64 -3.47 -7.46 -6.16
CA PHE A 64 -4.25 -7.35 -4.93
C PHE A 64 -5.73 -7.65 -5.19
N PRO A 65 -6.41 -8.42 -4.32
CA PRO A 65 -7.82 -8.71 -4.51
C PRO A 65 -8.70 -7.45 -4.42
N HIS A 66 -9.72 -7.38 -5.27
CA HIS A 66 -10.70 -6.28 -5.27
C HIS A 66 -12.11 -6.79 -4.90
N PRO A 67 -12.90 -6.05 -4.08
CA PRO A 67 -12.53 -4.88 -3.29
C PRO A 67 -11.95 -5.27 -1.92
N THR A 68 -10.77 -4.78 -1.57
CA THR A 68 -10.14 -4.98 -0.25
C THR A 68 -9.39 -3.74 0.23
N LEU A 69 -9.14 -3.68 1.55
CA LEU A 69 -8.27 -2.62 2.10
C LEU A 69 -6.82 -2.79 1.66
N SER A 70 -6.36 -4.02 1.39
CA SER A 70 -4.98 -4.28 0.97
C SER A 70 -4.63 -3.70 -0.40
N GLU A 71 -5.62 -3.33 -1.23
CA GLU A 71 -5.39 -2.50 -2.42
C GLU A 71 -4.67 -1.18 -2.09
N MET A 72 -4.81 -0.65 -0.87
CA MET A 72 -4.04 0.52 -0.43
C MET A 72 -2.53 0.30 -0.36
N MET A 73 -2.08 -0.95 -0.18
CA MET A 73 -0.66 -1.29 -0.28
C MET A 73 -0.15 -1.14 -1.71
N HIS A 74 -0.96 -1.54 -2.69
CA HIS A 74 -0.67 -1.35 -4.10
C HIS A 74 -0.70 0.13 -4.48
N GLU A 75 -1.78 0.84 -4.15
CA GLU A 75 -1.93 2.26 -4.51
C GLU A 75 -0.85 3.12 -3.87
N SER A 76 -0.43 2.85 -2.62
CA SER A 76 0.69 3.59 -2.01
C SER A 76 2.03 3.37 -2.72
N THR A 77 2.27 2.15 -3.22
CA THR A 77 3.45 1.84 -4.04
C THR A 77 3.41 2.66 -5.34
N LEU A 78 2.26 2.72 -6.00
CA LEU A 78 2.07 3.51 -7.22
C LEU A 78 2.19 5.02 -6.95
N ASP A 79 1.62 5.50 -5.84
CA ASP A 79 1.63 6.91 -5.42
C ASP A 79 3.05 7.41 -5.16
N ALA A 80 3.92 6.59 -4.56
CA ALA A 80 5.33 6.91 -4.36
C ALA A 80 6.08 7.26 -5.66
N TYR A 81 5.54 6.84 -6.81
CA TYR A 81 6.06 7.11 -8.15
C TYR A 81 5.13 7.96 -9.03
N GLY A 82 4.08 8.56 -8.46
CA GLY A 82 3.12 9.39 -9.20
C GLY A 82 2.28 8.62 -10.22
N LYS A 83 2.06 7.32 -9.99
CA LYS A 83 1.34 6.40 -10.88
C LYS A 83 0.03 5.88 -10.27
N ALA A 84 -0.40 6.41 -9.12
CA ALA A 84 -1.64 5.99 -8.46
C ALA A 84 -2.84 6.14 -9.41
N VAL A 85 -3.75 5.17 -9.35
CA VAL A 85 -4.95 5.14 -10.20
C VAL A 85 -6.14 5.69 -9.42
N HIS A 86 -6.22 5.37 -8.14
CA HIS A 86 -7.29 5.81 -7.24
C HIS A 86 -6.69 6.60 -6.06
N MET A 87 -7.16 7.83 -5.86
CA MET A 87 -6.66 8.75 -4.82
C MET A 87 -7.75 9.12 -3.81
#